data_AF-A0A7V5K708-F1
#
_entry.id   AF-A0A7V5K708-F1
#
_cell.length_a   1.000
_cell.length_b   1.000
_cell.length_c   1.000
_cell.angle_alpha   90.00
_cell.angle_beta   90.00
_cell.angle_gamma   90.00
#
_symmetry.space_group_name_H-M   'P 1'
#
loop_
_entity.id
_entity.type
_entity.pdbx_description
1 polymer ?
#
loop_
_entity_poly.entity_id
_entity_poly.type
_entity_poly.pdbx_seq_one_letter_code
_entity_poly.pdbx_strand_id
1 'polypeptide(L)'
;MSFSKPNRSAATITTTRVDPAPISGICVTCLDGCEGPCEIGRSALKGREMIYPQPFGKITAGAEKDYPVDFSHFNIQGTCVGAVGVKADPDVAVFPAVDCSSRAGRDGSLQLDFPVVSGALGSTDIARINWEDVAAGAAICGILVVVGENVCGMDPQAEFKNGRLVHSPEMERRVKAFKRWYQGKGGLIVQANVEDTMLGVPEFVIQKLGVEIFELKWGQGAKDIGGEVKLPTLERALQLKERGYIVLPDP
;
A
#
# COMPACT_ATOMS: atom_id res chain seq x y z
N MET A 1 -26.56 5.57 -3.88
CA MET A 1 -25.55 4.83 -3.12
C MET A 1 -25.76 5.12 -1.64
N SER A 2 -26.27 4.17 -0.86
CA SER A 2 -26.68 4.45 0.54
C SER A 2 -25.50 4.66 1.49
N PHE A 3 -24.36 4.05 1.17
CA PHE A 3 -23.17 4.00 2.03
C PHE A 3 -21.98 4.78 1.49
N SER A 4 -22.09 5.40 0.32
CA SER A 4 -20.96 6.13 -0.28
C SER A 4 -21.39 7.56 -0.58
N LYS A 5 -20.47 8.50 -0.40
CA LYS A 5 -20.64 9.89 -0.84
C LYS A 5 -19.92 10.07 -2.18
N PRO A 6 -20.59 9.83 -3.32
CA PRO A 6 -19.95 9.94 -4.62
C PRO A 6 -19.25 11.28 -4.82
N ASN A 7 -18.08 11.21 -5.44
CA ASN A 7 -17.26 12.35 -5.84
C ASN A 7 -16.92 13.34 -4.70
N ARG A 8 -17.00 12.98 -3.42
CA ARG A 8 -16.68 13.87 -2.29
C ARG A 8 -15.22 13.82 -1.81
N SER A 9 -14.40 12.97 -2.44
CA SER A 9 -13.03 12.71 -1.98
C SER A 9 -12.16 13.96 -1.89
N ALA A 10 -11.50 14.17 -0.74
CA ALA A 10 -10.48 15.21 -0.60
C ALA A 10 -9.34 15.09 -1.63
N ALA A 11 -9.11 13.90 -2.18
CA ALA A 11 -8.15 13.65 -3.25
C ALA A 11 -8.48 14.37 -4.57
N THR A 12 -9.67 14.94 -4.74
CA THR A 12 -10.01 15.72 -5.94
C THR A 12 -9.60 17.19 -5.80
N ILE A 13 -9.36 17.68 -4.57
CA ILE A 13 -9.03 19.08 -4.24
C ILE A 13 -10.04 20.05 -4.89
N THR A 14 -11.33 19.83 -4.67
CA THR A 14 -12.39 20.76 -5.08
C THR A 14 -13.03 21.41 -3.87
N THR A 15 -13.40 22.69 -4.01
CA THR A 15 -13.88 23.53 -2.90
C THR A 15 -15.27 24.11 -3.13
N THR A 16 -15.72 24.15 -4.39
CA THR A 16 -16.88 24.94 -4.83
C THR A 16 -18.11 24.06 -5.10
N ARG A 17 -18.39 23.12 -4.19
CA ARG A 17 -19.52 22.19 -4.31
C ARG A 17 -20.71 22.68 -3.48
N VAL A 18 -21.90 22.58 -4.07
CA VAL A 18 -23.19 22.79 -3.41
C VAL A 18 -23.89 21.44 -3.21
N ASP A 19 -25.22 21.42 -3.07
CA ASP A 19 -26.01 20.21 -2.87
C ASP A 19 -25.82 19.18 -4.01
N PRO A 20 -25.23 18.01 -3.71
CA PRO A 20 -25.00 16.99 -4.71
C PRO A 20 -26.19 16.06 -4.87
N ALA A 21 -26.45 15.63 -6.11
CA ALA A 21 -27.33 14.52 -6.41
C ALA A 21 -26.82 13.24 -5.70
N PRO A 22 -27.69 12.51 -4.97
CA PRO A 22 -27.28 11.42 -4.09
C PRO A 22 -26.70 10.19 -4.80
N ILE A 23 -26.93 10.06 -6.12
CA ILE A 23 -26.46 8.92 -6.91
C ILE A 23 -25.10 9.20 -7.55
N SER A 24 -24.91 10.40 -8.11
CA SER A 24 -23.72 10.76 -8.88
C SER A 24 -22.74 11.66 -8.13
N GLY A 25 -23.16 12.32 -7.05
CA GLY A 25 -22.30 13.27 -6.33
C GLY A 25 -22.08 14.60 -7.05
N ILE A 26 -22.75 14.81 -8.18
CA ILE A 26 -22.72 16.01 -9.01
C ILE A 26 -23.73 17.02 -8.45
N CYS A 27 -23.43 18.32 -8.47
CA CYS A 27 -24.40 19.34 -8.08
C CYS A 27 -25.73 19.18 -8.84
N VAL A 28 -26.87 19.29 -8.15
CA VAL A 28 -28.20 19.14 -8.77
C VAL A 28 -28.49 20.24 -9.80
N THR A 29 -27.84 21.39 -9.67
CA THR A 29 -27.94 22.53 -10.59
C THR A 29 -26.54 22.92 -11.07
N CYS A 30 -26.32 22.90 -12.40
CA CYS A 30 -25.11 23.43 -13.01
C CYS A 30 -25.41 24.84 -13.52
N LEU A 31 -24.83 25.84 -12.87
CA LEU A 31 -25.02 27.25 -13.23
C LEU A 31 -24.02 27.66 -14.32
N ASP A 32 -24.51 28.34 -15.35
CA ASP A 32 -23.65 29.06 -16.29
C ASP A 32 -22.93 30.21 -15.56
N GLY A 33 -21.60 30.27 -15.65
CA GLY A 33 -20.77 31.16 -14.84
C GLY A 33 -20.46 30.64 -13.43
N CYS A 34 -20.64 29.35 -13.15
CA CYS A 34 -20.13 28.75 -11.91
C CYS A 34 -18.63 29.00 -11.77
N GLU A 35 -18.21 29.57 -10.64
CA GLU A 35 -16.81 29.95 -10.41
C GLU A 35 -15.86 28.74 -10.45
N GLY A 36 -16.36 27.54 -10.12
CA GLY A 36 -15.64 26.29 -10.30
C GLY A 36 -14.20 26.32 -9.71
N PRO A 37 -13.31 25.40 -10.15
CA PRO A 37 -13.63 24.21 -10.93
C PRO A 37 -13.96 23.04 -10.00
N CYS A 38 -15.18 22.50 -10.12
CA CYS A 38 -15.54 21.19 -9.57
C CYS A 38 -14.87 20.06 -10.38
N GLU A 39 -15.08 18.81 -10.01
CA GLU A 39 -14.47 17.62 -10.61
C GLU A 39 -14.84 17.50 -12.08
N ILE A 40 -16.07 17.85 -12.45
CA ILE A 40 -16.53 17.86 -13.84
C ILE A 40 -15.79 18.94 -14.61
N GLY A 41 -15.75 20.18 -14.08
CA GLY A 41 -15.04 21.29 -14.73
C GLY A 41 -13.55 21.00 -14.89
N ARG A 42 -12.91 20.46 -13.85
CA ARG A 42 -11.51 20.02 -13.91
C ARG A 42 -11.30 18.90 -14.92
N SER A 43 -12.20 17.92 -14.96
CA SER A 43 -12.12 16.82 -15.93
C SER A 43 -12.38 17.29 -17.36
N ALA A 44 -13.24 18.27 -17.58
CA ALA A 44 -13.44 18.87 -18.90
C ALA A 44 -12.19 19.61 -19.39
N LEU A 45 -11.51 20.33 -18.49
CA LEU A 45 -10.30 21.10 -18.83
C LEU A 45 -9.04 20.23 -18.94
N LYS A 46 -8.87 19.27 -18.03
CA LYS A 46 -7.62 18.49 -17.87
C LYS A 46 -7.73 17.03 -18.29
N GLY A 47 -8.95 16.55 -18.57
CA GLY A 47 -9.21 15.19 -19.03
C GLY A 47 -8.52 14.13 -18.16
N ARG A 48 -7.68 13.33 -18.83
CA ARG A 48 -6.91 12.22 -18.25
C ARG A 48 -6.02 12.58 -17.06
N GLU A 49 -5.63 13.84 -16.89
CA GLU A 49 -4.83 14.23 -15.73
C GLU A 49 -5.59 14.07 -14.41
N MET A 50 -6.93 14.09 -14.45
CA MET A 50 -7.80 13.96 -13.28
C MET A 50 -8.09 12.51 -12.89
N ILE A 51 -7.55 11.51 -13.62
CA ILE A 51 -7.71 10.08 -13.29
C ILE A 51 -7.03 9.74 -11.96
N TYR A 52 -5.94 10.42 -11.63
CA TYR A 52 -5.15 10.13 -10.43
C TYR A 52 -5.51 11.04 -9.24
N PRO A 53 -5.55 10.52 -8.00
CA PRO A 53 -5.65 11.30 -6.77
C PRO A 53 -4.62 12.44 -6.69
N GLN A 54 -5.02 13.59 -6.15
CA GLN A 54 -4.19 14.77 -5.99
C GLN A 54 -4.00 15.14 -4.51
N PRO A 55 -2.80 15.63 -4.10
CA PRO A 55 -1.60 15.81 -4.91
C PRO A 55 -0.88 14.49 -5.19
N PHE A 56 -0.69 14.17 -6.48
CA PHE A 56 -0.09 12.91 -6.90
C PHE A 56 1.30 12.68 -6.28
N GLY A 57 1.58 11.43 -5.87
CA GLY A 57 2.86 11.01 -5.30
C GLY A 57 3.12 11.43 -3.85
N LYS A 58 2.34 12.38 -3.31
CA LYS A 58 2.49 12.91 -1.94
C LYS A 58 1.43 12.43 -0.95
N ILE A 59 0.47 11.63 -1.41
CA ILE A 59 -0.63 11.13 -0.59
C ILE A 59 -0.84 9.63 -0.77
N THR A 60 -1.51 9.04 0.22
CA THR A 60 -2.23 7.77 0.09
C THR A 60 -3.72 8.09 0.20
N ALA A 61 -4.54 7.58 -0.73
CA ALA A 61 -5.97 7.80 -0.74
C ALA A 61 -6.73 6.55 -0.27
N GLY A 62 -7.75 6.73 0.56
CA GLY A 62 -8.64 5.68 1.08
C GLY A 62 -10.08 5.84 0.59
N ALA A 63 -10.95 4.92 1.01
CA ALA A 63 -12.37 4.96 0.67
C ALA A 63 -13.15 5.96 1.56
N GLU A 64 -14.11 6.68 0.97
CA GLU A 64 -15.13 7.48 1.69
C GLU A 64 -16.46 6.75 1.80
N LYS A 65 -16.39 5.44 2.04
CA LYS A 65 -17.57 4.59 2.22
C LYS A 65 -17.87 4.46 3.71
N ASP A 66 -19.10 4.80 4.08
CA ASP A 66 -19.71 4.57 5.38
C ASP A 66 -20.20 3.12 5.44
N TYR A 67 -19.32 2.22 5.87
CA TYR A 67 -19.67 0.80 5.92
C TYR A 67 -20.71 0.57 7.02
N PRO A 68 -21.78 -0.21 6.75
CA PRO A 68 -22.87 -0.42 7.72
C PRO A 68 -22.43 -1.14 8.99
N VAL A 69 -21.24 -1.73 8.99
CA VAL A 69 -20.61 -2.36 10.14
C VAL A 69 -19.15 -1.94 10.14
N ASP A 70 -18.68 -1.45 11.28
CA ASP A 70 -17.29 -1.08 11.56
C ASP A 70 -16.92 -1.52 12.97
N PHE A 71 -15.70 -1.19 13.43
CA PHE A 71 -15.26 -1.59 14.77
C PHE A 71 -16.07 -0.97 15.92
N SER A 72 -16.81 0.12 15.70
CA SER A 72 -17.67 0.72 16.74
C SER A 72 -18.90 -0.13 17.08
N HIS A 73 -19.29 -1.03 16.18
CA HIS A 73 -20.39 -1.97 16.38
C HIS A 73 -19.98 -3.18 17.23
N PHE A 74 -18.68 -3.37 17.47
CA PHE A 74 -18.16 -4.47 18.28
C PHE A 74 -17.82 -3.97 19.68
N ASN A 75 -18.23 -4.73 20.69
CA ASN A 75 -17.79 -4.54 22.08
C ASN A 75 -17.15 -5.82 22.58
N ILE A 76 -15.90 -5.74 23.03
CA ILE A 76 -15.21 -6.85 23.68
C ILE A 76 -15.66 -6.85 25.14
N GLN A 77 -16.48 -7.82 25.53
CA GLN A 77 -16.92 -7.98 26.92
C GLN A 77 -15.81 -8.67 27.72
N GLY A 78 -15.20 -7.94 28.63
CA GLY A 78 -14.24 -8.50 29.59
C GLY A 78 -14.93 -9.33 30.67
N THR A 79 -14.13 -10.04 31.46
CA THR A 79 -14.57 -10.69 32.71
C THR A 79 -13.94 -9.99 33.91
N CYS A 80 -14.70 -9.82 34.99
CA CYS A 80 -14.17 -9.29 36.26
C CYS A 80 -13.43 -10.34 37.09
N VAL A 81 -13.49 -11.62 36.68
CA VAL A 81 -12.87 -12.75 37.38
C VAL A 81 -12.14 -13.67 36.40
N GLY A 82 -11.00 -14.20 36.84
CA GLY A 82 -10.14 -15.02 36.00
C GLY A 82 -9.17 -14.20 35.14
N ALA A 83 -8.19 -14.89 34.58
CA ALA A 83 -7.25 -14.36 33.60
C ALA A 83 -6.86 -15.49 32.64
N VAL A 84 -6.55 -15.14 31.39
CA VAL A 84 -6.04 -16.08 30.38
C VAL A 84 -4.66 -15.58 29.97
N GLY A 85 -3.68 -16.49 29.87
CA GLY A 85 -2.29 -16.18 29.56
C GLY A 85 -1.42 -15.87 30.77
N VAL A 86 -2.00 -15.49 31.91
CA VAL A 86 -1.28 -15.22 33.18
C VAL A 86 -2.09 -15.75 34.37
N LYS A 87 -1.48 -15.85 35.56
CA LYS A 87 -2.18 -16.20 36.81
C LYS A 87 -3.32 -15.19 37.09
N ALA A 88 -4.51 -15.69 37.41
CA ALA A 88 -5.67 -14.88 37.81
C ALA A 88 -5.50 -14.27 39.20
N ASP A 89 -4.65 -13.25 39.30
CA ASP A 89 -4.22 -12.60 40.52
C ASP A 89 -4.03 -11.10 40.23
N PRO A 90 -4.67 -10.17 40.95
CA PRO A 90 -4.61 -8.74 40.66
C PRO A 90 -3.19 -8.16 40.73
N ASP A 91 -2.29 -8.77 41.50
CA ASP A 91 -0.88 -8.33 41.59
C ASP A 91 -0.03 -8.85 40.42
N VAL A 92 -0.58 -9.74 39.59
CA VAL A 92 0.10 -10.36 38.43
C VAL A 92 -0.55 -9.98 37.11
N ALA A 93 -1.88 -9.98 37.03
CA ALA A 93 -2.68 -9.67 35.85
C ALA A 93 -2.79 -8.15 35.61
N VAL A 94 -1.63 -7.52 35.40
CA VAL A 94 -1.47 -6.09 35.15
C VAL A 94 -1.15 -5.80 33.68
N PHE A 95 -1.43 -4.59 33.18
CA PHE A 95 -1.21 -4.25 31.77
C PHE A 95 0.20 -4.54 31.24
N PRO A 96 1.30 -4.30 31.99
CA PRO A 96 2.65 -4.62 31.51
C PRO A 96 2.93 -6.13 31.36
N ALA A 97 2.09 -7.00 31.94
CA ALA A 97 2.25 -8.45 31.85
C ALA A 97 1.59 -9.06 30.60
N VAL A 98 0.92 -8.25 29.78
CA VAL A 98 0.29 -8.72 28.54
C VAL A 98 1.36 -9.13 27.53
N ASP A 99 1.29 -10.39 27.09
CA ASP A 99 2.09 -10.89 25.99
C ASP A 99 1.36 -10.62 24.67
N CYS A 100 1.92 -9.73 23.85
CA CYS A 100 1.43 -9.43 22.52
C CYS A 100 2.12 -10.25 21.42
N SER A 101 3.00 -11.18 21.78
CA SER A 101 3.68 -12.02 20.80
C SER A 101 2.67 -12.89 20.04
N SER A 102 3.00 -13.20 18.80
CA SER A 102 2.13 -13.99 17.94
C SER A 102 2.94 -14.79 16.93
N ARG A 103 2.24 -15.61 16.16
CA ARG A 103 2.84 -16.49 15.17
C ARG A 103 2.04 -16.45 13.88
N ALA A 104 2.73 -16.45 12.75
CA ALA A 104 2.13 -16.53 11.42
C ALA A 104 2.67 -17.74 10.63
N GLY A 105 1.95 -18.11 9.58
CA GLY A 105 2.23 -19.31 8.78
C GLY A 105 1.56 -20.57 9.33
N ARG A 106 1.37 -21.56 8.45
CA ARG A 106 0.66 -22.82 8.77
C ARG A 106 1.30 -23.60 9.92
N ASP A 107 2.63 -23.55 10.01
CA ASP A 107 3.43 -24.19 11.05
C ASP A 107 3.81 -23.23 12.20
N GLY A 108 3.37 -21.97 12.13
CA GLY A 108 3.71 -20.92 13.07
C GLY A 108 5.21 -20.61 13.12
N SER A 109 5.97 -20.89 12.06
CA SER A 109 7.42 -20.63 12.01
C SER A 109 7.76 -19.15 12.13
N LEU A 110 6.87 -18.25 11.67
CA LEU A 110 7.08 -16.81 11.75
C LEU A 110 6.70 -16.29 13.13
N GLN A 111 7.69 -16.06 13.98
CA GLN A 111 7.51 -15.47 15.31
C GLN A 111 7.42 -13.95 15.21
N LEU A 112 6.45 -13.35 15.88
CA LEU A 112 6.21 -11.91 15.92
C LEU A 112 6.22 -11.42 17.37
N ASP A 113 6.74 -10.22 17.61
CA ASP A 113 6.58 -9.54 18.90
C ASP A 113 5.24 -8.79 19.00
N PHE A 114 4.65 -8.47 17.85
CA PHE A 114 3.34 -7.82 17.77
C PHE A 114 2.59 -8.28 16.51
N PRO A 115 1.27 -8.56 16.57
CA PRO A 115 0.53 -9.21 15.49
C PRO A 115 0.07 -8.20 14.44
N VAL A 116 1.03 -7.47 13.86
CA VAL A 116 0.77 -6.47 12.83
C VAL A 116 1.54 -6.82 11.56
N VAL A 117 0.91 -6.51 10.44
CA VAL A 117 1.52 -6.57 9.12
C VAL A 117 1.33 -5.21 8.47
N SER A 118 2.37 -4.65 7.88
CA SER A 118 2.20 -3.43 7.09
C SER A 118 1.33 -3.72 5.86
N GLY A 119 0.68 -2.70 5.31
CA GLY A 119 0.21 -2.79 3.92
C GLY A 119 1.37 -3.02 2.95
N ALA A 120 1.07 -3.49 1.74
CA ALA A 120 2.05 -3.64 0.67
C ALA A 120 2.49 -2.27 0.13
N LEU A 121 3.71 -1.85 0.49
CA LEU A 121 4.27 -0.56 0.11
C LEU A 121 5.08 -0.72 -1.18
N GLY A 122 4.42 -0.56 -2.32
CA GLY A 122 5.01 -0.81 -3.64
C GLY A 122 5.93 0.29 -4.16
N SER A 123 5.87 0.51 -5.48
CA SER A 123 6.73 1.41 -6.25
C SER A 123 6.38 2.91 -6.17
N THR A 124 5.39 3.29 -5.37
CA THR A 124 4.96 4.69 -5.26
C THR A 124 6.02 5.53 -4.54
N ASP A 125 6.08 6.83 -4.88
CA ASP A 125 7.05 7.75 -4.25
C ASP A 125 6.87 7.84 -2.73
N ILE A 126 5.63 7.90 -2.24
CA ILE A 126 5.37 7.97 -0.80
C ILE A 126 5.91 6.74 -0.06
N ALA A 127 5.80 5.54 -0.66
CA ALA A 127 6.38 4.32 -0.12
C ALA A 127 7.91 4.36 -0.17
N ARG A 128 8.48 4.77 -1.32
CA ARG A 128 9.93 4.83 -1.53
C ARG A 128 10.61 5.80 -0.56
N ILE A 129 10.06 7.00 -0.41
CA ILE A 129 10.63 8.10 0.39
C ILE A 129 10.63 7.72 1.88
N ASN A 130 9.54 7.16 2.39
CA ASN A 130 9.39 6.83 3.81
C ASN A 130 9.84 5.40 4.17
N TRP A 131 10.38 4.65 3.22
CA TRP A 131 10.67 3.22 3.42
C TRP A 131 11.64 2.95 4.57
N GLU A 132 12.69 3.77 4.74
CA GLU A 132 13.71 3.49 5.75
C GLU A 132 13.15 3.53 7.16
N ASP A 133 12.30 4.51 7.45
CA ASP A 133 11.65 4.66 8.75
C ASP A 133 10.65 3.52 9.01
N VAL A 134 9.87 3.16 8.00
CA VAL A 134 8.90 2.04 8.09
C VAL A 134 9.62 0.71 8.31
N ALA A 135 10.69 0.45 7.54
CA ALA A 135 11.45 -0.79 7.63
C ALA A 135 12.19 -0.91 8.97
N ALA A 136 12.77 0.19 9.47
CA ALA A 136 13.41 0.23 10.77
C ALA A 136 12.41 -0.03 11.90
N GLY A 137 11.28 0.70 11.90
CA GLY A 137 10.21 0.52 12.88
C GLY A 137 9.66 -0.90 12.87
N ALA A 138 9.44 -1.47 11.69
CA ALA A 138 8.91 -2.83 11.57
C ALA A 138 9.89 -3.88 12.11
N ALA A 139 11.18 -3.75 11.80
CA ALA A 139 12.22 -4.64 12.25
C ALA A 139 12.43 -4.59 13.77
N ILE A 140 12.40 -3.39 14.36
CA ILE A 140 12.53 -3.18 15.81
C ILE A 140 11.32 -3.73 16.57
N CYS A 141 10.12 -3.51 16.03
CA CYS A 141 8.88 -3.97 16.66
C CYS A 141 8.57 -5.45 16.42
N GLY A 142 9.41 -6.19 15.68
CA GLY A 142 9.21 -7.61 15.41
C GLY A 142 7.91 -7.91 14.65
N ILE A 143 7.51 -7.04 13.71
CA ILE A 143 6.30 -7.20 12.89
C ILE A 143 6.64 -7.63 11.45
N LEU A 144 5.62 -7.96 10.66
CA LEU A 144 5.81 -8.22 9.23
C LEU A 144 5.69 -6.90 8.45
N VAL A 145 6.62 -6.66 7.53
CA VAL A 145 6.58 -5.51 6.60
C VAL A 145 6.67 -5.97 5.17
N VAL A 146 5.86 -5.36 4.31
CA VAL A 146 5.64 -5.82 2.94
C VAL A 146 6.20 -4.80 1.95
N VAL A 147 7.23 -5.21 1.21
CA VAL A 147 7.61 -4.55 -0.05
C VAL A 147 6.56 -4.93 -1.08
N GLY A 148 5.80 -3.94 -1.56
CA GLY A 148 4.77 -4.18 -2.57
C GLY A 148 5.34 -4.47 -3.96
N GLU A 149 4.44 -4.70 -4.91
CA GLU A 149 4.77 -5.02 -6.30
C GLU A 149 5.53 -3.92 -7.07
N ASN A 150 6.09 -4.32 -8.23
CA ASN A 150 6.66 -3.45 -9.26
C ASN A 150 7.85 -2.57 -8.81
N VAL A 151 8.46 -2.81 -7.65
CA VAL A 151 9.61 -2.02 -7.18
C VAL A 151 10.78 -2.12 -8.16
N CYS A 152 11.16 -3.34 -8.55
CA CYS A 152 12.29 -3.55 -9.46
C CYS A 152 11.99 -3.07 -10.88
N GLY A 153 10.78 -3.35 -11.39
CA GLY A 153 10.36 -2.91 -12.71
C GLY A 153 10.32 -1.39 -12.84
N MET A 154 10.03 -0.68 -11.75
CA MET A 154 10.03 0.78 -11.67
C MET A 154 11.38 1.39 -11.31
N ASP A 155 12.36 0.61 -10.89
CA ASP A 155 13.67 1.13 -10.50
C ASP A 155 14.43 1.63 -11.76
N PRO A 156 14.73 2.94 -11.89
CA PRO A 156 15.45 3.48 -13.05
C PRO A 156 16.84 2.89 -13.20
N GLN A 157 17.45 2.43 -12.11
CA GLN A 157 18.80 1.90 -12.07
C GLN A 157 18.81 0.37 -12.07
N ALA A 158 17.65 -0.29 -12.21
CA ALA A 158 17.60 -1.72 -12.38
C ALA A 158 18.19 -2.16 -13.72
N GLU A 159 19.01 -3.22 -13.66
CA GLU A 159 19.67 -3.83 -14.79
C GLU A 159 18.97 -5.13 -15.17
N PHE A 160 18.76 -5.33 -16.47
CA PHE A 160 18.10 -6.50 -17.02
C PHE A 160 18.99 -7.17 -18.05
N LYS A 161 19.07 -8.50 -18.01
CA LYS A 161 19.75 -9.32 -19.00
C LYS A 161 18.77 -10.34 -19.55
N ASN A 162 18.57 -10.34 -20.87
CA ASN A 162 17.62 -11.22 -21.55
C ASN A 162 16.19 -11.13 -20.96
N GLY A 163 15.74 -9.91 -20.64
CA GLY A 163 14.42 -9.65 -20.05
C GLY A 163 14.26 -10.07 -18.58
N ARG A 164 15.34 -10.52 -17.91
CA ARG A 164 15.32 -10.91 -16.49
C ARG A 164 16.14 -9.93 -15.66
N LEU A 165 15.66 -9.61 -14.46
CA LEU A 165 16.33 -8.76 -13.50
C LEU A 165 17.64 -9.39 -13.04
N VAL A 166 18.73 -8.61 -13.07
CA VAL A 166 20.03 -9.04 -12.51
C VAL A 166 20.51 -8.15 -11.37
N HIS A 167 20.03 -6.90 -11.30
CA HIS A 167 20.36 -5.95 -10.24
C HIS A 167 19.23 -4.92 -10.06
N SER A 168 18.90 -4.55 -8.82
CA SER A 168 17.99 -3.45 -8.49
C SER A 168 18.47 -2.73 -7.23
N PRO A 169 19.09 -1.55 -7.36
CA PRO A 169 19.50 -0.74 -6.23
C PRO A 169 18.37 -0.42 -5.26
N GLU A 170 17.16 -0.17 -5.76
CA GLU A 170 16.02 0.16 -4.89
C GLU A 170 15.57 -1.05 -4.05
N MET A 171 15.47 -2.24 -4.66
CA MET A 171 15.13 -3.45 -3.89
C MET A 171 16.21 -3.80 -2.87
N GLU A 172 17.49 -3.69 -3.25
CA GLU A 172 18.62 -3.90 -2.35
C GLU A 172 18.60 -2.92 -1.17
N ARG A 173 18.35 -1.63 -1.43
CA ARG A 173 18.19 -0.61 -0.39
C ARG A 173 17.07 -1.00 0.57
N ARG A 174 15.92 -1.45 0.04
CA ARG A 174 14.76 -1.80 0.86
C ARG A 174 15.02 -2.98 1.79
N VAL A 175 15.61 -4.05 1.25
CA VAL A 175 15.99 -5.23 2.04
C VAL A 175 17.05 -4.87 3.08
N LYS A 176 18.07 -4.09 2.71
CA LYS A 176 19.15 -3.68 3.60
C LYS A 176 18.66 -2.78 4.74
N ALA A 177 17.69 -1.90 4.48
CA ALA A 177 17.10 -1.04 5.50
C ALA A 177 16.44 -1.86 6.62
N PHE A 178 15.66 -2.88 6.25
CA PHE A 178 15.06 -3.81 7.23
C PHE A 178 16.13 -4.63 7.96
N LYS A 179 17.04 -5.29 7.21
CA LYS A 179 18.08 -6.17 7.78
C LYS A 179 19.00 -5.46 8.77
N ARG A 180 19.23 -4.15 8.60
CA ARG A 180 20.04 -3.34 9.52
C ARG A 180 19.52 -3.37 10.96
N TRP A 181 18.19 -3.45 11.13
CA TRP A 181 17.52 -3.33 12.42
C TRP A 181 16.87 -4.64 12.89
N TYR A 182 16.98 -5.70 12.10
CA TYR A 182 16.30 -6.97 12.37
C TYR A 182 16.91 -7.69 13.57
N GLN A 183 16.06 -8.11 14.52
CA GLN A 183 16.46 -8.74 15.79
C GLN A 183 16.00 -10.20 15.92
N GLY A 184 15.53 -10.83 14.82
CA GLY A 184 15.19 -12.26 14.79
C GLY A 184 13.69 -12.60 14.88
N LYS A 185 12.81 -11.60 15.05
CA LYS A 185 11.35 -11.75 15.00
C LYS A 185 10.74 -10.74 14.02
N GLY A 186 9.55 -11.04 13.52
CA GLY A 186 8.99 -10.34 12.37
C GLY A 186 9.62 -10.81 11.07
N GLY A 187 9.48 -10.01 10.02
CA GLY A 187 10.01 -10.39 8.71
C GLY A 187 9.70 -9.41 7.61
N LEU A 188 10.51 -9.49 6.56
CA LEU A 188 10.34 -8.74 5.31
C LEU A 188 9.68 -9.64 4.28
N ILE A 189 8.48 -9.26 3.85
CA ILE A 189 7.75 -9.90 2.77
C ILE A 189 8.04 -9.14 1.48
N VAL A 190 8.40 -9.86 0.42
CA VAL A 190 8.39 -9.30 -0.94
C VAL A 190 7.15 -9.81 -1.67
N GLN A 191 6.28 -8.89 -2.04
CA GLN A 191 5.11 -9.17 -2.85
C GLN A 191 5.47 -9.13 -4.34
N ALA A 192 4.98 -10.08 -5.12
CA ALA A 192 5.13 -10.09 -6.57
C ALA A 192 3.80 -10.34 -7.28
N ASN A 193 3.63 -9.63 -8.39
CA ASN A 193 2.55 -9.85 -9.34
C ASN A 193 3.06 -10.58 -10.61
N VAL A 194 2.23 -10.59 -11.65
CA VAL A 194 2.53 -11.24 -12.93
C VAL A 194 3.75 -10.57 -13.61
N GLU A 195 3.82 -9.24 -13.61
CA GLU A 195 4.92 -8.48 -14.19
C GLU A 195 6.26 -8.76 -13.48
N ASP A 196 6.25 -8.75 -12.15
CA ASP A 196 7.42 -9.09 -11.33
C ASP A 196 7.89 -10.53 -11.62
N THR A 197 6.96 -11.46 -11.83
CA THR A 197 7.26 -12.85 -12.20
C THR A 197 7.87 -12.94 -13.60
N MET A 198 7.36 -12.18 -14.57
CA MET A 198 7.94 -12.10 -15.93
C MET A 198 9.36 -11.53 -15.90
N LEU A 199 9.64 -10.57 -15.00
CA LEU A 199 10.97 -10.00 -14.82
C LEU A 199 11.92 -10.88 -13.98
N GLY A 200 11.44 -11.97 -13.37
CA GLY A 200 12.26 -12.84 -12.52
C GLY A 200 12.66 -12.20 -11.18
N VAL A 201 11.85 -11.27 -10.69
CA VAL A 201 12.04 -10.63 -9.37
C VAL A 201 12.07 -11.67 -8.23
N PRO A 202 11.17 -12.68 -8.19
CA PRO A 202 11.16 -13.66 -7.10
C PRO A 202 12.49 -14.42 -6.99
N GLU A 203 13.03 -14.90 -8.10
CA GLU A 203 14.31 -15.59 -8.16
C GLU A 203 15.45 -14.67 -7.72
N PHE A 204 15.45 -13.42 -8.19
CA PHE A 204 16.45 -12.43 -7.79
C PHE A 204 16.44 -12.18 -6.26
N VAL A 205 15.29 -11.89 -5.66
CA VAL A 205 15.23 -11.54 -4.23
C VAL A 205 15.54 -12.74 -3.32
N ILE A 206 15.12 -13.95 -3.72
CA ILE A 206 15.43 -15.18 -2.99
C ILE A 206 16.94 -15.48 -3.09
N GLN A 207 17.48 -15.55 -4.31
CA GLN A 207 18.84 -16.03 -4.53
C GLN A 207 19.92 -15.00 -4.20
N LYS A 208 19.67 -13.72 -4.48
CA LYS A 208 20.67 -12.64 -4.31
C LYS A 208 20.51 -11.90 -3.00
N LEU A 209 19.28 -11.67 -2.56
CA LEU A 209 19.01 -10.85 -1.38
C LEU A 209 18.68 -11.68 -0.14
N GLY A 210 18.46 -13.00 -0.29
CA GLY A 210 18.11 -13.90 0.81
C GLY A 210 16.83 -13.46 1.50
N VAL A 211 15.79 -13.18 0.70
CA VAL A 211 14.42 -12.97 1.18
C VAL A 211 13.77 -14.33 1.40
N GLU A 212 13.18 -14.52 2.57
CA GLU A 212 12.61 -15.81 3.00
C GLU A 212 11.08 -15.84 2.98
N ILE A 213 10.44 -14.65 2.99
CA ILE A 213 8.98 -14.52 3.00
C ILE A 213 8.55 -13.83 1.71
N PHE A 214 7.63 -14.48 1.01
CA PHE A 214 7.20 -14.04 -0.31
C PHE A 214 5.68 -14.12 -0.43
N GLU A 215 5.09 -13.11 -1.05
CA GLU A 215 3.63 -13.00 -1.23
C GLU A 215 3.28 -12.96 -2.72
N LEU A 216 2.40 -13.87 -3.15
CA LEU A 216 1.83 -13.86 -4.49
C LEU A 216 0.58 -12.97 -4.51
N LYS A 217 0.65 -11.87 -5.25
CA LYS A 217 -0.47 -10.94 -5.39
C LYS A 217 -1.38 -11.35 -6.54
N TRP A 218 -2.53 -11.91 -6.18
CA TRP A 218 -3.58 -12.28 -7.14
C TRP A 218 -4.50 -11.11 -7.52
N GLY A 219 -4.61 -10.09 -6.66
CA GLY A 219 -5.48 -8.95 -6.87
C GLY A 219 -5.31 -7.90 -5.77
N GLN A 220 -6.05 -6.79 -5.87
CA GLN A 220 -6.10 -5.78 -4.82
C GLN A 220 -7.52 -5.26 -4.64
N GLY A 221 -7.95 -5.02 -3.39
CA GLY A 221 -9.31 -4.57 -3.12
C GLY A 221 -9.66 -3.18 -3.65
N ALA A 222 -8.66 -2.38 -4.04
CA ALA A 222 -8.89 -1.06 -4.61
C ALA A 222 -9.25 -1.08 -6.11
N LYS A 223 -8.85 -2.13 -6.84
CA LYS A 223 -9.08 -2.27 -8.28
C LYS A 223 -8.82 -3.70 -8.76
N ASP A 224 -9.63 -4.16 -9.70
CA ASP A 224 -9.56 -5.51 -10.27
C ASP A 224 -8.60 -5.59 -11.48
N ILE A 225 -7.62 -4.70 -11.54
CA ILE A 225 -6.59 -4.61 -12.60
C ILE A 225 -5.19 -4.51 -11.99
N GLY A 226 -4.16 -4.62 -12.84
CA GLY A 226 -2.76 -4.46 -12.44
C GLY A 226 -2.41 -3.08 -11.85
N GLY A 227 -1.18 -2.97 -11.34
CA GLY A 227 -0.63 -1.69 -10.86
C GLY A 227 -0.68 -0.60 -11.94
N GLU A 228 -0.96 0.64 -11.55
CA GLU A 228 -0.97 1.79 -12.47
C GLU A 228 -0.24 2.93 -11.81
N VAL A 229 0.51 3.69 -12.61
CA VAL A 229 1.35 4.79 -12.12
C VAL A 229 1.44 5.89 -13.17
N LYS A 230 1.40 7.14 -12.71
CA LYS A 230 1.67 8.31 -13.56
C LYS A 230 3.17 8.59 -13.58
N LEU A 231 3.74 8.71 -14.78
CA LEU A 231 5.16 9.01 -14.98
C LEU A 231 5.38 10.52 -15.17
N PRO A 232 6.45 11.10 -14.60
CA PRO A 232 6.71 12.52 -14.69
C PRO A 232 7.41 12.95 -15.99
N THR A 233 8.06 12.01 -16.70
CA THR A 233 8.93 12.32 -17.85
C THR A 233 8.79 11.31 -18.99
N LEU A 234 9.08 11.77 -20.21
CA LEU A 234 9.12 10.93 -21.42
C LEU A 234 10.19 9.83 -21.33
N GLU A 235 11.38 10.16 -20.82
CA GLU A 235 12.47 9.20 -20.60
C GLU A 235 12.00 7.96 -19.83
N ARG A 236 11.21 8.19 -18.78
CA ARG A 236 10.67 7.13 -17.92
C ARG A 236 9.60 6.31 -18.62
N ALA A 237 8.80 6.97 -19.46
CA ALA A 237 7.80 6.33 -20.29
C ALA A 237 8.45 5.38 -21.32
N LEU A 238 9.47 5.86 -22.04
CA LEU A 238 10.24 5.05 -22.99
C LEU A 238 10.92 3.86 -22.28
N GLN A 239 11.58 4.10 -21.15
CA GLN A 239 12.25 3.05 -20.37
C GLN A 239 11.29 1.92 -19.94
N LEU A 240 10.08 2.27 -19.45
CA LEU A 240 9.11 1.25 -19.04
C LEU A 240 8.51 0.53 -20.25
N LYS A 241 8.29 1.23 -21.38
CA LYS A 241 7.84 0.60 -22.62
C LYS A 241 8.86 -0.42 -23.13
N GLU A 242 10.16 -0.11 -23.09
CA GLU A 242 11.24 -1.05 -23.43
C GLU A 242 11.26 -2.28 -22.50
N ARG A 243 10.85 -2.11 -21.25
CA ARG A 243 10.70 -3.21 -20.27
C ARG A 243 9.42 -4.03 -20.45
N GLY A 244 8.61 -3.73 -21.47
CA GLY A 244 7.38 -4.46 -21.80
C GLY A 244 6.13 -3.98 -21.06
N TYR A 245 6.19 -2.85 -20.35
CA TYR A 245 5.01 -2.24 -19.76
C TYR A 245 4.14 -1.56 -20.82
N ILE A 246 2.82 -1.58 -20.57
CA ILE A 246 1.87 -0.77 -21.34
C ILE A 246 1.99 0.67 -20.86
N VAL A 247 2.28 1.58 -21.79
CA VAL A 247 2.42 3.01 -21.49
C VAL A 247 1.41 3.81 -22.32
N LEU A 248 0.65 4.67 -21.64
CA LEU A 248 -0.41 5.47 -22.25
C LEU A 248 -0.28 6.96 -21.86
N PRO A 249 -0.32 7.89 -22.83
CA PRO A 249 -0.26 7.64 -24.28
C PRO A 249 1.07 6.98 -24.66
N ASP A 250 1.10 6.37 -25.84
CA ASP A 250 2.33 5.80 -26.37
C ASP A 250 3.42 6.89 -26.46
N PRO A 251 4.57 6.75 -25.75
CA PRO A 251 5.62 7.76 -25.66
C PRO A 251 6.37 8.04 -26.97
#